data_AF-U4KPF4-F1
#
_entry.id   AF-U4KPF4-F1
#
_cell.length_a   1.000
_cell.length_b   1.000
_cell.length_c   1.000
_cell.angle_alpha   90.00
_cell.angle_beta   90.00
_cell.angle_gamma   90.00
#
_symmetry.space_group_name_H-M   'P 1'
#
loop_
_entity.id
_entity.type
_entity.pdbx_description
1 polymer ?
#
loop_
_entity_poly.entity_id
_entity_poly.type
_entity_poly.pdbx_seq_one_letter_code
_entity_poly.pdbx_strand_id
1 'polypeptide(L)'
;MNKELEKVKQTGQLNKFKEADKEVQQQIAYIEYDEDESYANIDLEIQKESDIYQKYTMLFRKRISQEIMNYLEEATKYVPLYKPVKINVTLPNQSISEELLKQIELMVERSLARRIIDLNIIIKDIILKSFLMIIFGLTSMVVNILLDTYFSIYMLEEVFMIASWVFIWKAVEGLFFDRRKTHISKLKLLQIYSADYESKI
;
A
#
# COMPACT_ATOMS: atom_id res chain seq x y z
N MET A 1 6.08 -21.71 -20.29
CA MET A 1 6.12 -20.24 -20.10
C MET A 1 7.13 -19.51 -20.99
N ASN A 2 8.32 -20.07 -21.31
CA ASN A 2 9.33 -19.39 -22.15
C ASN A 2 9.08 -19.36 -23.68
N LYS A 3 8.30 -20.29 -24.26
CA LYS A 3 8.11 -20.36 -25.73
C LYS A 3 7.19 -19.28 -26.31
N GLU A 4 6.26 -18.72 -25.53
CA GLU A 4 5.39 -17.64 -25.99
C GLU A 4 6.09 -16.28 -25.96
N LEU A 5 6.87 -16.01 -24.91
CA LEU A 5 7.68 -14.79 -24.79
C LEU A 5 8.71 -14.66 -25.92
N GLU A 6 9.30 -15.77 -26.37
CA GLU A 6 10.21 -15.76 -27.53
C GLU A 6 9.49 -15.46 -28.86
N LYS A 7 8.28 -15.98 -29.05
CA LYS A 7 7.45 -15.66 -30.23
C LYS A 7 6.98 -14.20 -30.25
N VAL A 8 6.67 -13.62 -29.09
CA VAL A 8 6.28 -12.21 -28.96
C VAL A 8 7.47 -11.27 -29.19
N LYS A 9 8.70 -11.67 -28.80
CA LYS A 9 9.93 -10.94 -29.14
C LYS A 9 10.22 -10.95 -30.65
N GLN A 10 10.02 -12.09 -31.32
CA GLN A 10 10.29 -12.22 -32.77
C GLN A 10 9.28 -11.46 -33.66
N THR A 11 8.07 -11.20 -33.18
CA THR A 11 6.99 -10.54 -33.96
C THR A 11 6.96 -9.01 -33.82
N GLY A 12 7.89 -8.40 -33.06
CA GLY A 12 7.90 -6.95 -32.81
C GLY A 12 6.73 -6.45 -31.95
N GLN A 13 5.83 -7.34 -31.51
CA GLN A 13 4.68 -7.03 -30.66
C GLN A 13 5.10 -6.55 -29.27
N LEU A 14 6.29 -6.94 -28.80
CA LEU A 14 6.82 -6.52 -27.50
C LEU A 14 6.99 -4.99 -27.40
N ASN A 15 7.31 -4.30 -28.51
CA ASN A 15 7.41 -2.84 -28.53
C ASN A 15 6.02 -2.20 -28.55
N LYS A 16 5.07 -2.77 -29.30
CA LYS A 16 3.68 -2.32 -29.28
C LYS A 16 3.02 -2.49 -27.90
N PHE A 17 3.33 -3.57 -27.18
CA PHE A 17 2.84 -3.75 -25.81
C PHE A 17 3.50 -2.78 -24.83
N LYS A 18 4.77 -2.44 -25.01
CA LYS A 18 5.44 -1.39 -24.20
C LYS A 18 4.89 0.00 -24.48
N GLU A 19 4.60 0.31 -25.74
CA GLU A 19 3.96 1.58 -26.12
C GLU A 19 2.53 1.65 -25.58
N ALA A 20 1.74 0.57 -25.72
CA ALA A 20 0.40 0.49 -25.15
C ALA A 20 0.41 0.59 -23.62
N ASP A 21 1.36 -0.05 -22.93
CA ASP A 21 1.51 0.07 -21.47
C ASP A 21 1.87 1.50 -21.06
N LYS A 22 2.74 2.17 -21.83
CA LYS A 22 3.09 3.57 -21.62
C LYS A 22 1.91 4.51 -21.87
N GLU A 23 1.13 4.27 -22.93
CA GLU A 23 -0.09 5.01 -23.24
C GLU A 23 -1.16 4.83 -22.16
N VAL A 24 -1.35 3.60 -21.66
CA VAL A 24 -2.29 3.33 -20.56
C VAL A 24 -1.86 4.04 -19.28
N GLN A 25 -0.58 4.02 -18.92
CA GLN A 25 -0.12 4.75 -17.73
C GLN A 25 -0.24 6.27 -17.88
N GLN A 26 -0.02 6.80 -19.09
CA GLN A 26 -0.23 8.22 -19.38
C GLN A 26 -1.72 8.58 -19.36
N GLN A 27 -2.60 7.71 -19.87
CA GLN A 27 -4.04 7.92 -19.81
C GLN A 27 -4.60 7.81 -18.39
N ILE A 28 -4.13 6.89 -17.55
CA ILE A 28 -4.53 6.85 -16.13
C ILE A 28 -4.10 8.14 -15.42
N ALA A 29 -2.89 8.63 -15.71
CA ALA A 29 -2.42 9.90 -15.16
C ALA A 29 -3.25 11.10 -15.65
N TYR A 30 -3.73 11.08 -16.90
CA TYR A 30 -4.42 12.20 -17.56
C TYR A 30 -5.95 12.20 -17.41
N ILE A 31 -6.58 11.01 -17.30
CA ILE A 31 -8.05 10.86 -17.16
C ILE A 31 -8.49 11.13 -15.73
N GLU A 32 -7.64 10.87 -14.74
CA GLU A 32 -7.99 10.97 -13.33
C GLU A 32 -7.42 12.24 -12.68
N TYR A 33 -6.45 12.91 -13.31
CA TYR A 33 -5.81 14.12 -12.77
C TYR A 33 -5.55 15.15 -13.87
N ASP A 34 -6.07 16.36 -13.68
CA ASP A 34 -5.64 17.50 -14.48
C ASP A 34 -4.19 17.85 -14.07
N GLU A 35 -3.24 17.74 -14.99
CA GLU A 35 -1.81 17.93 -14.68
C GLU A 35 -1.53 19.34 -14.15
N ASP A 36 -2.36 20.31 -14.56
CA ASP A 36 -2.29 21.75 -14.24
C ASP A 36 -2.86 22.11 -12.85
N GLU A 37 -3.56 21.21 -12.16
CA GLU A 37 -4.06 21.46 -10.81
C GLU A 37 -3.02 21.11 -9.73
N SER A 38 -2.81 22.06 -8.80
CA SER A 38 -1.92 21.92 -7.64
C SER A 38 -2.39 20.85 -6.63
N TYR A 39 -3.63 20.38 -6.75
CA TYR A 39 -4.27 19.42 -5.88
C TYR A 39 -4.89 18.30 -6.71
N ALA A 40 -4.87 17.07 -6.18
CA ALA A 40 -5.66 15.97 -6.73
C ALA A 40 -7.07 16.03 -6.14
N ASN A 41 -8.04 16.42 -6.97
CA ASN A 41 -9.44 16.55 -6.58
C ASN A 41 -10.14 15.19 -6.61
N ILE A 42 -10.78 14.80 -5.50
CA ILE A 42 -11.54 13.57 -5.37
C ILE A 42 -12.98 13.95 -5.03
N ASP A 43 -13.88 13.72 -5.98
CA ASP A 43 -15.30 14.02 -5.80
C ASP A 43 -16.01 12.83 -5.12
N LEU A 44 -16.50 13.05 -3.90
CA LEU A 44 -17.24 12.08 -3.11
C LEU A 44 -18.73 12.44 -3.13
N GLU A 45 -19.50 11.76 -3.98
CA GLU A 45 -20.95 11.92 -4.04
C GLU A 45 -21.65 10.94 -3.09
N ILE A 46 -22.41 11.47 -2.13
CA ILE A 46 -23.12 10.69 -1.11
C ILE A 46 -24.62 10.85 -1.32
N GLN A 47 -25.32 9.77 -1.67
CA GLN A 47 -26.75 9.83 -2.00
C GLN A 47 -27.65 10.14 -0.78
N LYS A 48 -27.29 9.65 0.41
CA LYS A 48 -28.05 9.86 1.66
C LYS A 48 -27.13 10.04 2.84
N GLU A 49 -27.51 10.90 3.78
CA GLU A 49 -26.77 11.11 5.03
C GLU A 49 -26.60 9.81 5.86
N SER A 50 -27.56 8.87 5.75
CA SER A 50 -27.47 7.56 6.42
C SER A 50 -26.30 6.71 5.94
N ASP A 51 -25.85 6.93 4.70
CA ASP A 51 -24.82 6.11 4.03
C ASP A 51 -23.41 6.55 4.43
N ILE A 52 -23.29 7.72 5.05
CA ILE A 52 -22.07 8.19 5.71
C ILE A 52 -21.66 7.22 6.81
N TYR A 53 -22.65 6.62 7.49
CA TYR A 53 -22.42 5.84 8.69
C TYR A 53 -22.42 4.33 8.43
N GLN A 54 -21.55 3.62 9.12
CA GLN A 54 -21.52 2.16 9.09
C GLN A 54 -22.81 1.59 9.73
N LYS A 55 -23.51 0.71 9.00
CA LYS A 55 -24.83 0.12 9.34
C LYS A 55 -24.95 -0.47 10.76
N TYR A 56 -23.87 -0.96 11.35
CA TYR A 56 -23.87 -1.66 12.64
C TYR A 56 -23.14 -0.89 13.76
N THR A 57 -23.24 0.43 13.76
CA THR A 57 -22.55 1.27 14.73
C THR A 57 -23.47 1.70 15.88
N MET A 58 -22.97 1.63 17.13
CA MET A 58 -23.66 2.22 18.28
C MET A 58 -23.80 3.73 18.09
N LEU A 59 -24.98 4.29 18.37
CA LEU A 59 -25.33 5.72 18.21
C LEU A 59 -24.26 6.72 18.71
N PHE A 60 -23.50 6.36 19.74
CA PHE A 60 -22.46 7.21 20.35
C PHE A 60 -21.06 7.09 19.73
N ARG A 61 -20.83 6.15 18.81
CA ARG A 61 -19.52 5.96 18.15
C ARG A 61 -19.65 5.87 16.64
N LYS A 62 -20.38 6.83 16.03
CA LYS A 62 -20.51 6.96 14.57
C LYS A 62 -19.15 6.72 13.89
N ARG A 63 -19.11 5.71 13.01
CA ARG A 63 -17.97 5.33 12.18
C ARG A 63 -18.37 5.57 10.74
N ILE A 64 -17.41 6.04 9.95
CA ILE A 64 -17.60 6.18 8.53
C ILE A 64 -17.84 4.81 7.88
N SER A 65 -18.68 4.77 6.84
CA SER A 65 -18.91 3.57 6.05
C SER A 65 -17.61 3.04 5.45
N GLN A 66 -17.46 1.71 5.44
CA GLN A 66 -16.33 1.05 4.80
C GLN A 66 -16.30 1.29 3.29
N GLU A 67 -17.48 1.50 2.68
CA GLU A 67 -17.60 1.79 1.25
C GLU A 67 -16.94 3.13 0.90
N ILE A 68 -17.17 4.17 1.71
CA ILE A 68 -16.53 5.49 1.53
C ILE A 68 -15.01 5.37 1.70
N MET A 69 -14.56 4.64 2.73
CA MET A 69 -13.12 4.42 2.93
C MET A 69 -12.46 3.67 1.77
N ASN A 70 -13.12 2.64 1.25
CA ASN A 70 -12.61 1.87 0.12
C ASN A 70 -12.57 2.72 -1.15
N TYR A 71 -13.61 3.53 -1.38
CA TYR A 71 -13.65 4.47 -2.51
C TYR A 71 -12.52 5.49 -2.44
N LEU A 72 -12.32 6.13 -1.28
CA LEU A 72 -11.22 7.09 -1.09
C LEU A 72 -9.85 6.43 -1.32
N GLU A 73 -9.65 5.19 -0.87
CA GLU A 73 -8.40 4.46 -1.10
C GLU A 73 -8.19 4.05 -2.57
N GLU A 74 -9.28 3.73 -3.27
CA GLU A 74 -9.24 3.40 -4.68
C GLU A 74 -8.97 4.64 -5.54
N ALA A 75 -9.67 5.74 -5.27
CA ALA A 75 -9.47 7.03 -5.94
C ALA A 75 -8.07 7.63 -5.68
N THR A 76 -7.50 7.37 -4.50
CA THR A 76 -6.14 7.83 -4.14
C THR A 76 -5.04 6.86 -4.59
N LYS A 77 -5.40 5.69 -5.13
CA LYS A 77 -4.45 4.64 -5.47
C LYS A 77 -3.47 5.09 -6.55
N TYR A 78 -3.94 5.88 -7.51
CA TYR A 78 -3.15 6.37 -8.64
C TYR A 78 -2.65 7.80 -8.44
N VAL A 79 -3.06 8.48 -7.35
CA VAL A 79 -2.55 9.81 -7.02
C VAL A 79 -1.05 9.71 -6.72
N PRO A 80 -0.20 10.51 -7.37
CA PRO A 80 1.19 10.60 -7.01
C PRO A 80 1.37 11.14 -5.58
N LEU A 81 2.26 10.52 -4.79
CA LEU A 81 2.48 10.89 -3.37
C LEU A 81 2.92 12.34 -3.13
N TYR A 82 3.37 13.06 -4.16
CA TYR A 82 3.80 14.46 -4.08
C TYR A 82 2.65 15.46 -4.28
N LYS A 83 1.50 15.05 -4.81
CA LYS A 83 0.35 15.94 -4.98
C LYS A 83 -0.55 15.86 -3.72
N PRO A 84 -0.85 16.97 -3.05
CA PRO A 84 -1.84 16.98 -1.97
C PRO A 84 -3.23 16.61 -2.52
N VAL A 85 -4.04 15.94 -1.70
CA VAL A 85 -5.40 15.50 -2.06
C VAL A 85 -6.42 16.46 -1.48
N LYS A 86 -7.44 16.80 -2.27
CA LYS A 86 -8.61 17.54 -1.82
C LYS A 86 -9.86 16.70 -2.05
N ILE A 87 -10.67 16.53 -1.02
CA ILE A 87 -11.89 15.71 -1.05
C ILE A 87 -13.09 16.64 -1.11
N ASN A 88 -13.79 16.63 -2.24
CA ASN A 88 -14.99 17.41 -2.45
C ASN A 88 -16.21 16.56 -2.11
N VAL A 89 -16.91 16.88 -1.02
CA VAL A 89 -18.10 16.12 -0.63
C VAL A 89 -19.35 16.78 -1.24
N THR A 90 -20.17 15.97 -1.92
CA THR A 90 -21.42 16.42 -2.55
C THR A 90 -22.60 15.57 -2.05
N LEU A 91 -23.68 16.21 -1.61
CA LEU A 91 -24.94 15.55 -1.29
C LEU A 91 -26.03 16.03 -2.27
N PRO A 92 -26.65 15.14 -3.07
CA PRO A 92 -27.70 15.53 -3.98
C PRO A 92 -28.88 16.16 -3.21
N ASN A 93 -29.28 17.36 -3.61
CA ASN A 93 -30.43 18.11 -3.07
C ASN A 93 -30.28 18.63 -1.62
N GLN A 94 -29.08 18.63 -1.04
CA GLN A 94 -28.83 19.21 0.29
C GLN A 94 -27.49 19.93 0.35
N SER A 95 -27.49 21.15 0.91
CA SER A 95 -26.25 21.83 1.28
C SER A 95 -25.63 21.12 2.49
N ILE A 96 -24.39 20.69 2.36
CA ILE A 96 -23.62 20.13 3.48
C ILE A 96 -23.30 21.27 4.45
N SER A 97 -23.72 21.12 5.71
CA SER A 97 -23.30 22.06 6.75
C SER A 97 -21.81 21.87 7.07
N GLU A 98 -21.12 22.97 7.41
CA GLU A 98 -19.71 22.91 7.84
C GLU A 98 -19.50 21.93 9.00
N GLU A 99 -20.49 21.82 9.90
CA GLU A 99 -20.44 20.90 11.03
C GLU A 99 -20.49 19.43 10.61
N LEU A 100 -21.29 19.10 9.58
CA LEU A 100 -21.36 17.75 9.02
C LEU A 100 -20.07 17.40 8.25
N LEU A 101 -19.52 18.35 7.50
CA LEU A 101 -18.24 18.18 6.80
C LEU A 101 -17.10 17.89 7.78
N LYS A 102 -17.01 18.68 8.86
CA LYS A 102 -16.01 18.46 9.92
C LYS A 102 -16.22 17.13 10.65
N GLN A 103 -17.47 16.68 10.81
CA GLN A 103 -17.75 15.36 11.36
C GLN A 103 -17.26 14.24 10.45
N ILE A 104 -17.44 14.37 9.13
CA ILE A 104 -16.91 13.39 8.14
C ILE A 104 -15.39 13.35 8.20
N GLU A 105 -14.73 14.51 8.13
CA GLU A 105 -13.27 14.66 8.25
C GLU A 105 -12.75 13.92 9.49
N LEU A 106 -13.29 14.24 10.68
CA LEU A 106 -12.89 13.59 11.94
C LEU A 106 -13.12 12.07 11.94
N MET A 107 -14.17 11.58 11.26
CA MET A 107 -14.43 10.13 11.15
C MET A 107 -13.45 9.44 10.21
N VAL A 108 -13.11 10.07 9.08
CA VAL A 108 -12.08 9.58 8.15
C VAL A 108 -10.73 9.55 8.85
N GLU A 109 -10.33 10.65 9.47
CA GLU A 109 -9.06 10.77 10.20
C GLU A 109 -8.92 9.68 11.27
N ARG A 110 -9.96 9.46 12.09
CA ARG A 110 -9.94 8.41 13.13
C ARG A 110 -9.83 7.00 12.54
N SER A 111 -10.48 6.75 11.41
CA SER A 111 -10.40 5.47 10.70
C SER A 111 -8.99 5.23 10.17
N LEU A 112 -8.43 6.23 9.49
CA LEU A 112 -7.08 6.20 8.94
C LEU A 112 -6.01 6.12 10.02
N ALA A 113 -6.14 6.87 11.11
CA ALA A 113 -5.20 6.86 12.22
C ALA A 113 -5.01 5.45 12.79
N ARG A 114 -6.10 4.70 12.96
CA ARG A 114 -6.05 3.30 13.39
C ARG A 114 -5.24 2.45 12.41
N ARG A 115 -5.53 2.56 11.12
CA ARG A 115 -4.82 1.79 10.07
C ARG A 115 -3.34 2.17 9.97
N ILE A 116 -3.01 3.44 10.14
CA ILE A 116 -1.61 3.93 10.16
C ILE A 116 -0.86 3.35 11.35
N ILE A 117 -1.51 3.27 12.53
CA ILE A 117 -0.93 2.62 13.71
C ILE A 117 -0.68 1.13 13.44
N ASP A 118 -1.66 0.43 12.87
CA ASP A 118 -1.53 -0.99 12.51
C ASP A 118 -0.37 -1.23 11.53
N LEU A 119 -0.22 -0.36 10.51
CA LEU A 119 0.93 -0.41 9.60
C LEU A 119 2.27 -0.17 10.30
N ASN A 120 2.33 0.72 11.30
CA ASN A 120 3.56 0.92 12.08
C ASN A 120 3.95 -0.34 12.87
N ILE A 121 2.96 -1.08 13.40
CA ILE A 121 3.20 -2.36 14.07
C ILE A 121 3.73 -3.38 13.07
N ILE A 122 3.09 -3.50 11.90
CA ILE A 122 3.52 -4.41 10.83
C ILE A 122 4.96 -4.11 10.38
N ILE A 123 5.33 -2.82 10.21
CA ILE A 123 6.70 -2.43 9.85
C ILE A 123 7.71 -2.90 10.91
N LYS A 124 7.37 -2.75 12.20
CA LYS A 124 8.23 -3.24 13.29
C LYS A 124 8.37 -4.76 13.27
N ASP A 125 7.27 -5.47 13.03
CA ASP A 125 7.27 -6.93 12.93
C ASP A 125 8.11 -7.43 11.74
N ILE A 126 8.03 -6.76 10.59
CA ILE A 126 8.88 -7.06 9.42
C ILE A 126 10.35 -6.90 9.78
N ILE A 127 10.71 -5.80 10.45
CA ILE A 127 12.10 -5.56 10.87
C ILE A 127 12.57 -6.63 11.86
N LEU A 128 11.75 -6.94 12.88
CA LEU A 128 12.08 -7.95 13.89
C LEU A 128 12.26 -9.34 13.25
N LYS A 129 11.32 -9.77 12.40
CA LYS A 129 11.41 -11.04 11.68
C LYS A 129 12.63 -11.10 10.78
N SER A 130 12.92 -10.02 10.05
CA SER A 130 14.11 -9.95 9.19
C SER A 130 15.39 -10.04 10.00
N PHE A 131 15.45 -9.38 11.16
CA PHE A 131 16.59 -9.47 12.06
C PHE A 131 16.79 -10.88 12.63
N LEU A 132 15.72 -11.56 13.03
CA LEU A 132 15.77 -12.96 13.44
C LEU A 132 16.30 -13.87 12.32
N MET A 133 15.89 -13.64 11.07
CA MET A 133 16.40 -14.38 9.92
C MET A 133 17.91 -14.17 9.71
N ILE A 134 18.43 -12.97 9.95
CA ILE A 134 19.89 -12.72 9.93
C ILE A 134 20.58 -13.54 11.02
N ILE A 135 20.05 -13.53 12.25
CA ILE A 135 20.63 -14.31 13.36
C ILE A 135 20.65 -15.80 13.01
N PHE A 136 19.56 -16.35 12.48
CA PHE A 136 19.51 -17.75 12.05
C PHE A 136 20.49 -18.05 10.90
N GLY A 137 20.61 -17.16 9.92
CA GLY A 137 21.56 -17.30 8.82
C GLY A 137 23.01 -17.33 9.31
N LEU A 138 23.37 -16.43 10.23
CA LEU A 138 24.69 -16.37 10.86
C LEU A 138 24.96 -17.59 11.73
N THR A 139 23.99 -18.00 12.55
CA THR A 139 24.11 -19.18 13.42
C THR A 139 24.30 -20.44 12.60
N SER A 140 23.52 -20.60 11.53
CA SER A 140 23.66 -21.70 10.56
C SER A 140 25.05 -21.73 9.92
N MET A 141 25.62 -20.56 9.63
CA MET A 141 26.95 -20.45 9.04
C MET A 141 28.06 -20.82 10.04
N VAL A 142 27.92 -20.41 11.30
CA VAL A 142 28.83 -20.84 12.38
C VAL A 142 28.76 -22.34 12.60
N VAL A 143 27.56 -22.92 12.62
CA VAL A 143 27.37 -24.37 12.77
C VAL A 143 28.00 -25.12 11.59
N ASN A 144 27.86 -24.62 10.37
CA ASN A 144 28.51 -25.19 9.19
C ASN A 144 30.04 -25.25 9.37
N ILE A 145 30.68 -24.14 9.75
CA ILE A 145 32.15 -24.08 9.98
C ILE A 145 32.59 -25.06 11.07
N LEU A 146 31.81 -25.19 12.15
CA LEU A 146 32.11 -26.15 13.22
C LEU A 146 31.96 -27.60 12.75
N LEU A 147 30.97 -27.90 11.93
CA LEU A 147 30.77 -29.24 11.38
C LEU A 147 31.91 -29.65 10.45
N ASP A 148 32.34 -28.74 9.57
CA ASP A 148 33.48 -28.94 8.68
C ASP A 148 34.77 -29.20 9.50
N THR A 149 35.02 -28.37 10.52
CA THR A 149 36.25 -28.45 11.33
C THR A 149 36.31 -29.68 12.24
N TYR A 150 35.21 -30.08 12.88
CA TYR A 150 35.24 -31.08 13.97
C TYR A 150 34.62 -32.44 13.62
N PHE A 151 33.66 -32.49 12.70
CA PHE A 151 32.86 -33.69 12.48
C PHE A 151 33.00 -34.25 11.05
N SER A 152 33.46 -33.44 10.07
CA SER A 152 33.61 -33.81 8.65
C SER A 152 32.39 -34.54 8.07
N ILE A 153 31.18 -34.13 8.47
CA ILE A 153 29.92 -34.68 7.99
C ILE A 153 29.45 -33.85 6.79
N TYR A 154 29.91 -34.21 5.60
CA TYR A 154 29.62 -33.51 4.34
C TYR A 154 28.12 -33.24 4.09
N MET A 155 27.25 -34.20 4.41
CA MET A 155 25.80 -34.05 4.16
C MET A 155 25.16 -32.94 5.01
N LEU A 156 25.59 -32.77 6.27
CA LEU A 156 25.04 -31.71 7.13
C LEU A 156 25.58 -30.34 6.75
N GLU A 157 26.84 -30.28 6.31
CA GLU A 157 27.47 -29.07 5.81
C GLU A 157 26.65 -28.47 4.65
N GLU A 158 26.32 -29.27 3.63
CA GLU A 158 25.50 -28.82 2.50
C GLU A 158 24.13 -28.28 2.94
N VAL A 159 23.46 -28.96 3.89
CA VAL A 159 22.17 -28.52 4.42
C VAL A 159 22.28 -27.16 5.12
N PHE A 160 23.27 -26.98 6.00
CA PHE A 160 23.47 -25.72 6.70
C PHE A 160 23.94 -24.60 5.75
N MET A 161 24.68 -24.92 4.70
CA MET A 161 25.06 -23.95 3.66
C MET A 161 23.81 -23.41 2.95
N ILE A 162 22.93 -24.30 2.49
CA ILE A 162 21.68 -23.93 1.82
C ILE A 162 20.77 -23.16 2.79
N ALA A 163 20.65 -23.61 4.04
CA ALA A 163 19.85 -22.94 5.05
C ALA A 163 20.35 -21.51 5.32
N SER A 164 21.66 -21.32 5.51
CA SER A 164 22.26 -19.99 5.67
C SER A 164 21.91 -19.06 4.52
N TRP A 165 22.08 -19.52 3.29
CA TRP A 165 21.76 -18.74 2.09
C TRP A 165 20.27 -18.35 2.05
N VAL A 166 19.35 -19.30 2.31
CA VAL A 166 17.90 -19.05 2.31
C VAL A 166 17.50 -18.05 3.39
N PHE A 167 18.05 -18.17 4.60
CA PHE A 167 17.74 -17.25 5.70
C PHE A 167 18.25 -15.83 5.43
N ILE A 168 19.47 -15.70 4.88
CA ILE A 168 20.02 -14.40 4.48
C ILE A 168 19.14 -13.78 3.39
N TRP A 169 18.75 -14.56 2.37
CA TRP A 169 17.89 -14.05 1.31
C TRP A 169 16.52 -13.61 1.83
N LYS A 170 15.92 -14.37 2.76
CA LYS A 170 14.65 -13.98 3.40
C LYS A 170 14.77 -12.72 4.26
N ALA A 171 15.89 -12.51 4.92
CA ALA A 171 16.14 -11.25 5.63
C ALA A 171 16.24 -10.06 4.68
N VAL A 172 16.96 -10.21 3.56
CA VAL A 172 17.07 -9.18 2.52
C VAL A 172 15.70 -8.86 1.92
N GLU A 173 14.89 -9.88 1.62
CA GLU A 173 13.54 -9.72 1.11
C GLU A 173 12.68 -8.84 2.03
N GLY A 174 12.66 -9.16 3.33
CA GLY A 174 11.89 -8.42 4.33
C GLY A 174 12.38 -6.96 4.51
N LEU A 175 13.69 -6.74 4.55
CA LEU A 175 14.26 -5.40 4.79
C LEU A 175 14.10 -4.45 3.61
N PHE A 176 14.24 -4.95 2.37
CA PHE A 176 14.25 -4.11 1.18
C PHE A 176 12.89 -4.05 0.47
N PHE A 177 12.18 -5.16 0.35
CA PHE A 177 10.94 -5.22 -0.43
C PHE A 177 9.71 -5.01 0.45
N ASP A 178 9.53 -5.83 1.49
CA ASP A 178 8.32 -5.78 2.32
C ASP A 178 8.22 -4.48 3.12
N ARG A 179 9.35 -4.01 3.67
CA ARG A 179 9.41 -2.72 4.35
C ARG A 179 9.04 -1.57 3.41
N ARG A 180 9.62 -1.53 2.20
CA ARG A 180 9.35 -0.45 1.23
C ARG A 180 7.90 -0.46 0.79
N LYS A 181 7.34 -1.63 0.49
CA LYS A 181 5.93 -1.79 0.11
C LYS A 181 5.01 -1.27 1.20
N THR A 182 5.22 -1.70 2.44
CA THR A 182 4.41 -1.27 3.60
C THR A 182 4.58 0.23 3.90
N HIS A 183 5.79 0.77 3.73
CA HIS A 183 6.04 2.21 3.90
C HIS A 183 5.31 3.05 2.85
N ILE A 184 5.31 2.64 1.58
CA ILE A 184 4.55 3.33 0.52
C ILE A 184 3.05 3.30 0.84
N SER A 185 2.51 2.15 1.26
CA SER A 185 1.10 2.07 1.67
C SER A 185 0.78 3.02 2.82
N LYS A 186 1.69 3.16 3.80
CA LYS A 186 1.53 4.13 4.89
C LYS A 186 1.51 5.58 4.39
N LEU A 187 2.40 5.94 3.47
CA LEU A 187 2.43 7.29 2.88
C LEU A 187 1.13 7.61 2.14
N LYS A 188 0.56 6.65 1.41
CA LYS A 188 -0.75 6.82 0.77
C LYS A 188 -1.84 7.11 1.80
N LEU A 189 -1.91 6.36 2.89
CA LEU A 189 -2.91 6.64 3.94
C LEU A 189 -2.68 8.00 4.61
N LEU A 190 -1.43 8.43 4.77
CA LEU A 190 -1.10 9.75 5.30
C LEU A 190 -1.53 10.88 4.36
N GLN A 191 -1.46 10.67 3.05
CA GLN A 191 -1.92 11.62 2.04
C GLN A 191 -3.43 11.86 2.14
N ILE A 192 -4.22 10.81 2.38
CA ILE A 192 -5.68 10.94 2.64
C ILE A 192 -5.92 11.59 4.00
N TYR A 193 -5.10 11.25 5.00
CA TYR A 193 -5.22 11.79 6.35
C TYR A 193 -4.97 13.31 6.38
N SER A 194 -4.07 13.82 5.54
CA SER A 194 -3.78 15.25 5.40
C SER A 194 -4.56 15.92 4.27
N ALA A 195 -5.65 15.30 3.79
CA ALA A 195 -6.43 15.86 2.70
C ALA A 195 -7.33 17.01 3.20
N ASP A 196 -7.48 18.05 2.39
CA ASP A 196 -8.41 19.15 2.67
C ASP A 196 -9.82 18.74 2.24
N TYR A 197 -10.84 19.06 3.03
CA TYR A 197 -12.25 18.76 2.74
C TYR A 197 -13.01 20.03 2.36
N GLU A 198 -13.68 20.01 1.21
CA GLU A 198 -14.52 21.12 0.75
C GLU A 198 -15.93 20.62 0.38
N SER A 199 -16.95 21.46 0.62
CA SER A 199 -18.30 21.19 0.16
C SER A 199 -18.49 21.75 -1.24
N LYS A 200 -18.95 20.90 -2.18
CA LYS A 200 -19.31 21.31 -3.54
C LYS A 200 -20.84 21.34 -3.62
N ILE A 201 -21.37 22.45 -4.14
CA ILE A 201 -22.82 22.70 -4.30
C ILE A 201 -23.27 22.22 -5.67
#